data_AF-A0A177B6T8-F1
#
_entry.id   AF-A0A177B6T8-F1
#
_cell.length_a   1.000
_cell.length_b   1.000
_cell.length_c   1.000
_cell.angle_alpha   90.00
_cell.angle_beta   90.00
_cell.angle_gamma   90.00
#
_symmetry.space_group_name_H-M   'P 1'
#
loop_
_entity.id
_entity.type
_entity.pdbx_description
1 polymer ?
#
loop_
_entity_poly.entity_id
_entity_poly.type
_entity_poly.pdbx_seq_one_letter_code
_entity_poly.pdbx_strand_id
1 'polypeptide(L)'
;MGKRTFFNDEWTKKYGVVSQNDKALCIIYDCLQTLVRDLYVDKRHFQNSHQIIVSDEVIDRQLKINFDELNSTINLQVEEKS
;
A
#
# COMPACT_ATOMS: atom_id res chain seq x y z
N MET A 1 -12.82 12.50 -5.88
CA MET A 1 -11.80 11.53 -5.41
C MET A 1 -10.41 12.10 -5.66
N GLY A 2 -9.53 12.13 -4.65
CA GLY A 2 -8.16 12.63 -4.80
C GLY A 2 -7.29 11.67 -5.61
N LYS A 3 -6.32 12.21 -6.38
CA LYS A 3 -5.36 11.39 -7.12
C LYS A 3 -4.50 10.60 -6.13
N ARG A 4 -4.46 9.27 -6.30
CA ARG A 4 -3.52 8.40 -5.59
C ARG A 4 -2.23 8.34 -6.42
N THR A 5 -1.09 8.52 -5.78
CA THR A 5 0.22 8.40 -6.44
C THR A 5 1.13 7.53 -5.58
N PHE A 6 2.18 6.95 -6.16
CA PHE A 6 3.21 6.28 -5.36
C PHE A 6 3.72 7.23 -4.27
N PHE A 7 3.82 6.72 -3.05
CA PHE A 7 4.26 7.51 -1.90
C PHE A 7 5.78 7.70 -1.91
N ASN A 8 6.45 6.59 -2.23
CA ASN A 8 7.83 6.36 -2.63
C ASN A 8 7.80 4.90 -3.12
N ASP A 9 8.49 4.56 -4.21
CA ASP A 9 8.48 3.20 -4.76
C ASP A 9 8.85 2.13 -3.73
N GLU A 10 9.85 2.38 -2.88
CA GLU A 10 10.23 1.43 -1.82
C GLU A 10 9.17 1.30 -0.75
N TRP A 11 8.61 2.41 -0.27
CA TRP A 11 7.57 2.36 0.77
C TRP A 11 6.28 1.75 0.25
N THR A 12 5.91 2.06 -0.99
CA THR A 12 4.71 1.49 -1.61
C THR A 12 4.87 -0.01 -1.80
N LYS A 13 6.04 -0.47 -2.27
CA LYS A 13 6.33 -1.91 -2.43
C LYS A 13 6.42 -2.64 -1.10
N LYS A 14 7.11 -2.04 -0.13
CA LYS A 14 7.43 -2.68 1.16
C LYS A 14 6.31 -2.61 2.19
N TYR A 15 5.35 -1.70 2.03
CA TYR A 15 4.26 -1.52 3.00
C TYR A 15 2.88 -1.39 2.36
N GLY A 16 2.71 -1.41 1.03
CA GLY A 16 1.38 -1.30 0.43
C GLY A 16 0.68 0.03 0.74
N VAL A 17 1.45 1.13 0.78
CA VAL A 17 0.96 2.49 1.09
C VAL A 17 1.24 3.45 -0.06
N VAL A 18 0.22 4.19 -0.46
CA VAL A 18 0.30 5.23 -1.51
C VAL A 18 0.12 6.63 -0.92
N SER A 19 0.57 7.66 -1.63
CA SER A 19 0.23 9.04 -1.32
C SER A 19 -1.19 9.34 -1.76
N GLN A 20 -1.99 9.90 -0.86
CA GLN A 20 -3.23 10.56 -1.22
C GLN A 20 -3.35 11.87 -0.43
N ASN A 21 -3.41 13.00 -1.14
CA ASN A 21 -3.50 14.34 -0.53
C ASN A 21 -2.43 14.57 0.56
N ASP A 22 -1.17 14.24 0.27
CA ASP A 22 -0.02 14.35 1.18
C ASP A 22 -0.08 13.44 2.43
N LYS A 23 -0.91 12.40 2.41
CA LYS A 23 -1.00 11.40 3.48
C LYS A 23 -0.67 10.00 2.97
N ALA A 24 -0.15 9.13 3.85
CA ALA A 24 0.00 7.72 3.56
C ALA A 24 -1.37 7.04 3.62
N LEU A 25 -1.73 6.29 2.58
CA LEU A 25 -2.99 5.57 2.48
C LEU A 25 -2.69 4.09 2.28
N CYS A 26 -3.16 3.25 3.22
CA CYS A 26 -3.14 1.81 3.06
C CYS A 26 -4.10 1.40 1.95
N ILE A 27 -3.63 0.58 1.03
CA ILE A 27 -4.42 0.11 -0.12
C ILE A 27 -4.50 -1.40 -0.19
N ILE A 28 -4.01 -2.10 0.83
CA ILE A 28 -4.20 -3.55 0.96
C ILE A 28 -5.68 -3.83 1.17
N TYR A 29 -6.24 -4.77 0.40
CA TYR A 29 -7.64 -5.21 0.50
C TYR A 29 -8.65 -4.05 0.63
N ASP A 30 -8.44 -2.96 -0.11
CA ASP A 30 -9.29 -1.76 -0.06
C ASP A 30 -9.48 -1.14 1.35
N CYS A 31 -8.49 -1.29 2.24
CA CYS A 31 -8.59 -0.74 3.60
C CYS A 31 -8.79 0.78 3.62
N LEU A 32 -8.08 1.49 2.74
CA LEU A 32 -8.16 2.94 2.57
C LEU A 32 -7.96 3.73 3.88
N GLN A 33 -7.33 3.12 4.89
CA GLN A 33 -6.98 3.83 6.11
C GLN A 33 -5.79 4.74 5.87
N THR A 34 -5.89 5.94 6.42
CA THR A 34 -4.77 6.86 6.46
C THR A 34 -3.82 6.48 7.59
N LEU A 35 -2.56 6.25 7.26
CA LEU A 35 -1.51 5.89 8.21
C LEU A 35 -0.59 7.08 8.46
N VAL A 36 -0.03 7.13 9.67
CA VAL A 36 1.08 8.04 10.00
C VAL A 36 2.36 7.39 9.48
N ARG A 37 3.30 8.18 8.94
CA ARG A 37 4.62 7.71 8.48
C ARG A 37 5.46 7.18 9.65
N ASP A 38 5.18 5.96 10.07
CA ASP A 38 5.87 5.30 11.16
C ASP A 38 5.80 3.78 10.96
N LEU A 39 7.00 3.17 10.93
CA LEU A 39 7.20 1.74 10.69
C LEU A 39 6.47 0.85 11.71
N TYR A 40 6.36 1.30 12.97
CA TYR A 40 5.66 0.56 14.00
C TYR A 40 4.14 0.65 13.82
N VAL A 41 3.63 1.84 13.47
CA VAL A 41 2.21 2.05 13.14
C VAL A 41 1.80 1.20 11.95
N ASP A 42 2.60 1.21 10.88
CA ASP A 42 2.36 0.43 9.67
C ASP A 42 2.33 -1.07 9.98
N LYS A 43 3.36 -1.60 10.65
CA LYS A 43 3.41 -3.02 11.04
C LYS A 43 2.21 -3.42 11.89
N ARG A 44 1.85 -2.60 12.89
CA ARG A 44 0.70 -2.87 13.76
C ARG A 44 -0.62 -2.84 12.97
N HIS A 45 -0.75 -1.94 12.00
CA HIS A 45 -1.91 -1.88 11.12
C HIS A 45 -2.02 -3.16 10.28
N PHE A 46 -0.93 -3.65 9.68
CA PHE A 46 -0.95 -4.89 8.90
C PHE A 46 -1.28 -6.13 9.74
N GLN A 47 -0.77 -6.21 10.97
CA GLN A 47 -1.13 -7.30 11.88
C GLN A 47 -2.61 -7.28 12.25
N ASN A 48 -3.13 -6.12 12.64
CA ASN A 48 -4.47 -6.03 13.23
C ASN A 48 -5.57 -5.96 12.17
N SER A 49 -5.37 -5.18 11.12
CA SER A 49 -6.38 -4.92 10.09
C SER A 49 -6.36 -5.96 8.98
N HIS A 50 -5.18 -6.54 8.70
CA HIS A 50 -4.99 -7.46 7.58
C HIS A 50 -4.62 -8.88 8.00
N GLN A 51 -4.45 -9.12 9.32
CA GLN A 51 -4.02 -10.43 9.86
C GLN A 51 -2.71 -10.93 9.24
N ILE A 52 -1.90 -10.02 8.69
CA ILE A 52 -0.59 -10.34 8.12
C ILE A 52 0.36 -10.55 9.29
N ILE A 53 0.88 -11.77 9.45
CA ILE A 53 1.89 -12.07 10.48
C ILE A 53 3.23 -11.48 10.04
N VAL A 54 3.73 -10.55 10.84
CA VAL A 54 4.84 -9.65 10.49
C VAL A 54 6.18 -10.26 10.91
N SER A 55 6.85 -10.90 9.95
CA SER A 55 8.31 -10.90 9.88
C SER A 55 8.72 -10.14 8.62
N ASP A 56 9.86 -9.44 8.63
CA ASP A 56 10.23 -8.53 7.53
C ASP A 56 10.24 -9.24 6.16
N GLU A 57 10.61 -10.52 6.11
CA GLU A 57 10.61 -11.34 4.89
C GLU A 57 9.19 -11.74 4.43
N VAL A 58 8.30 -12.05 5.37
CA VAL A 58 6.91 -12.44 5.07
C VAL A 58 6.09 -11.25 4.61
N ILE A 59 6.35 -10.05 5.17
CA ILE A 59 5.75 -8.79 4.72
C ILE A 59 6.13 -8.52 3.26
N ASP A 60 7.43 -8.53 2.94
CA ASP A 60 7.92 -8.24 1.59
C ASP A 60 7.29 -9.17 0.55
N ARG A 61 7.20 -10.46 0.86
CA ARG A 61 6.58 -11.45 -0.02
C ARG A 61 5.08 -11.26 -0.21
N GLN A 62 4.30 -11.06 0.86
CA GLN A 62 2.85 -10.87 0.77
C GLN A 62 2.49 -9.57 0.06
N LEU A 63 3.26 -8.50 0.31
CA LEU A 63 3.04 -7.22 -0.32
C LEU A 63 3.45 -7.20 -1.78
N LYS A 64 4.52 -7.91 -2.15
CA LYS A 64 4.90 -8.06 -3.56
C LYS A 64 3.78 -8.70 -4.38
N ILE A 65 3.14 -9.77 -3.86
CA ILE A 65 1.98 -10.42 -4.50
C ILE A 65 0.84 -9.40 -4.67
N ASN A 66 0.48 -8.69 -3.61
CA ASN A 66 -0.60 -7.69 -3.67
C ASN A 66 -0.24 -6.50 -4.58
N PHE A 67 1.03 -6.11 -4.65
CA PHE A 67 1.50 -5.00 -5.47
C PHE A 67 1.48 -5.34 -6.96
N ASP A 68 1.76 -6.60 -7.34
CA ASP A 68 1.60 -7.06 -8.71
C ASP A 68 0.12 -6.99 -9.16
N GLU A 69 -0.81 -7.40 -8.29
CA GLU A 69 -2.27 -7.26 -8.54
C GLU A 69 -2.71 -5.79 -8.58
N LEU A 70 -2.16 -4.98 -7.69
CA LEU A 70 -2.46 -3.55 -7.63
C LEU A 70 -1.92 -2.80 -8.85
N ASN A 71 -0.69 -3.07 -9.29
CA ASN A 71 -0.11 -2.44 -10.47
C ASN A 71 -0.93 -2.77 -11.72
N SER A 72 -1.43 -3.99 -11.84
CA SER A 72 -2.37 -4.34 -12.91
C SER A 72 -3.62 -3.45 -12.86
N THR A 73 -4.14 -3.17 -11.67
CA THR A 73 -5.33 -2.33 -11.46
C THR A 73 -5.06 -0.82 -11.64
N ILE A 74 -3.90 -0.32 -11.19
CA ILE A 74 -3.50 1.09 -11.30
C ILE A 74 -3.09 1.41 -12.74
N ASN A 75 -2.37 0.53 -13.43
CA ASN A 75 -1.98 0.76 -14.83
C ASN A 75 -3.19 0.86 -15.76
N LEU A 76 -4.25 0.08 -15.51
CA LEU A 76 -5.53 0.24 -16.22
C LEU A 76 -6.11 1.65 -16.06
N GLN A 77 -6.00 2.26 -14.87
CA GLN A 77 -6.49 3.63 -14.63
C GLN A 77 -5.55 4.74 -15.16
N VAL A 78 -4.29 4.42 -15.45
CA VAL A 78 -3.33 5.36 -16.07
C VAL A 78 -3.52 5.36 -17.60
N GLU A 79 -3.82 4.22 -18.21
CA GLU A 79 -4.04 4.11 -19.65
C GLU A 79 -5.42 4.63 -20.10
N GLU A 80 -6.45 4.63 -19.25
CA GLU A 80 -7.76 5.23 -19.56
C GLU A 80 -7.77 6.79 -19.60
N LYS A 81 -6.59 7.44 -19.60
CA LYS A 81 -6.46 8.91 -19.65
C LYS A 81 -5.56 9.46 -20.78
N SER A 82 -5.18 8.65 -21.77
CA SER A 82 -4.50 9.17 -22.99
C SER A 82 -5.47 9.44 -24.12
#